data_AF-A0A947TMV2-F1
#
_entry.id   AF-A0A947TMV2-F1
#
_cell.length_a   1.000
_cell.length_b   1.000
_cell.length_c   1.000
_cell.angle_alpha   90.00
_cell.angle_beta   90.00
_cell.angle_gamma   90.00
#
_symmetry.space_group_name_H-M   'P 1'
#
loop_
_entity.id
_entity.type
_entity.pdbx_description
1 polymer ?
#
loop_
_entity_poly.entity_id
_entity_poly.type
_entity_poly.pdbx_seq_one_letter_code
_entity_poly.pdbx_strand_id
1 'polypeptide(L)' 'MNESQAEQVAEALSGEAWQSGGDIWLVLLRRTDGKLAVVSDEVVCEYDNEECFEKAKPAKTVLLH' A
#
# COMPACT_ATOMS: atom_id res chain seq x y z
N MET A 1 3.97 6.12 -7.82
CA MET A 1 2.83 6.11 -8.77
C MET A 1 2.11 7.44 -8.66
N ASN A 2 1.31 7.85 -9.65
CA ASN A 2 0.45 9.03 -9.52
C ASN A 2 -0.98 8.65 -9.03
N GLU A 3 -1.79 9.67 -8.74
CA GLU A 3 -3.19 9.53 -8.27
C GLU A 3 -4.03 8.61 -9.16
N SER A 4 -4.07 8.91 -10.46
CA SER A 4 -4.88 8.13 -11.42
C SER A 4 -4.46 6.67 -11.51
N GLN A 5 -3.15 6.37 -11.37
CA GLN A 5 -2.66 4.99 -11.31
C GLN A 5 -3.09 4.30 -10.01
N ALA A 6 -2.99 5.00 -8.87
CA ALA A 6 -3.40 4.47 -7.57
C ALA A 6 -4.89 4.15 -7.54
N GLU A 7 -5.73 5.03 -8.08
CA GLU A 7 -7.18 4.82 -8.19
C GLU A 7 -7.52 3.58 -9.03
N GLN A 8 -6.89 3.43 -10.21
CA GLN A 8 -7.12 2.27 -11.07
C GLN A 8 -6.69 0.94 -10.43
N VAL A 9 -5.55 0.94 -9.73
CA VAL A 9 -5.06 -0.25 -9.02
C VAL A 9 -5.95 -0.57 -7.81
N ALA A 10 -6.38 0.45 -7.05
CA ALA A 10 -7.30 0.30 -5.94
C ALA A 10 -8.64 -0.29 -6.41
N GLU A 11 -9.21 0.22 -7.51
CA GLU A 11 -10.43 -0.33 -8.11
C GLU A 11 -10.23 -1.80 -8.51
N ALA A 12 -9.14 -2.12 -9.20
CA ALA A 12 -8.87 -3.48 -9.69
C ALA A 12 -8.66 -4.50 -8.56
N LEU A 13 -8.09 -4.08 -7.43
CA LEU A 13 -7.75 -4.95 -6.30
C LEU A 13 -8.70 -4.82 -5.10
N SER A 14 -9.79 -4.05 -5.24
CA SER A 14 -10.70 -3.71 -4.12
C SER A 14 -9.95 -3.10 -2.92
N GLY A 15 -8.98 -2.25 -3.22
CA GLY A 15 -8.17 -1.51 -2.24
C GLY A 15 -8.62 -0.06 -2.05
N GLU A 16 -7.79 0.70 -1.36
CA GLU A 16 -7.94 2.13 -1.14
C GLU A 16 -6.73 2.87 -1.72
N ALA A 17 -6.96 3.85 -2.59
CA ALA A 17 -5.92 4.79 -2.99
C ALA A 17 -5.68 5.79 -1.85
N TRP A 18 -4.42 5.97 -1.45
CA TRP A 18 -4.05 6.81 -0.31
C TRP A 18 -2.85 7.69 -0.65
N GLN A 19 -2.95 8.99 -0.34
CA GLN A 19 -1.87 9.94 -0.50
C GLN A 19 -1.04 10.00 0.79
N SER A 20 0.17 9.45 0.76
CA SER A 20 1.05 9.40 1.94
C SER A 20 1.76 10.72 2.26
N GLY A 21 1.56 11.74 1.43
CA GLY A 21 2.26 13.02 1.46
C GLY A 21 3.41 13.09 0.44
N GLY A 22 3.85 14.30 0.12
CA GLY A 22 4.96 14.54 -0.80
C GLY A 22 4.73 14.01 -2.23
N ASP A 23 3.50 14.13 -2.73
CA ASP A 23 3.06 13.62 -4.04
C ASP A 23 3.16 12.09 -4.25
N ILE A 24 3.40 11.34 -3.17
CA ILE A 24 3.43 9.88 -3.20
C ILE A 24 2.02 9.34 -3.00
N TRP A 25 1.60 8.52 -3.97
CA TRP A 25 0.36 7.76 -3.91
C TRP A 25 0.64 6.28 -3.70
N LEU A 26 -0.18 5.64 -2.88
CA LEU A 26 -0.10 4.23 -2.51
C LEU A 26 -1.47 3.57 -2.65
N VAL A 27 -1.48 2.24 -2.72
CA VAL A 27 -2.71 1.44 -2.58
C VAL A 27 -2.65 0.62 -1.31
N LEU A 28 -3.63 0.79 -0.43
CA LEU A 28 -3.79 0.04 0.80
C LEU A 28 -4.78 -1.12 0.58
N LEU A 29 -4.32 -2.34 0.83
CA LEU A 29 -5.11 -3.56 0.80
C LEU A 29 -5.24 -4.10 2.22
N ARG A 30 -6.40 -3.87 2.84
CA ARG A 30 -6.73 -4.43 4.15
C ARG A 30 -7.25 -5.84 3.98
N ARG A 31 -6.50 -6.81 4.50
CA ARG A 31 -6.81 -8.23 4.36
C ARG A 31 -7.70 -8.69 5.51
N THR A 32 -8.49 -9.73 5.26
CA THR A 32 -9.41 -10.31 6.26
C THR A 32 -8.70 -10.98 7.44
N ASP A 33 -7.40 -11.28 7.30
CA ASP A 33 -6.55 -11.80 8.38
C ASP A 33 -5.97 -10.69 9.28
N GLY A 34 -6.36 -9.43 9.08
CA GLY A 34 -5.92 -8.28 9.87
C GLY A 34 -4.61 -7.65 9.38
N LYS A 35 -3.99 -8.22 8.36
CA LYS A 35 -2.77 -7.67 7.75
C LYS A 35 -3.06 -6.58 6.74
N LEU A 36 -2.05 -5.79 6.43
CA LEU A 36 -2.08 -4.81 5.35
C LEU A 36 -1.04 -5.18 4.28
N ALA A 37 -1.42 -5.06 3.01
CA ALA A 37 -0.45 -4.93 1.92
C ALA A 37 -0.53 -3.51 1.36
N VAL A 38 0.62 -2.87 1.18
CA VAL A 38 0.75 -1.51 0.67
C VAL A 38 1.56 -1.57 -0.61
N VAL A 39 0.97 -1.08 -1.70
CA VAL A 39 1.58 -1.10 -3.02
C VAL A 39 1.99 0.33 -3.38
N SER A 40 3.25 0.49 -3.81
CA SER A 40 3.76 1.65 -4.54
C SER A 40 4.15 1.22 -5.98
N ASP A 41 4.66 2.15 -6.78
CA ASP A 41 5.29 1.84 -8.07
C ASP A 41 6.64 1.13 -7.95
N GLU A 42 7.30 1.22 -6.79
CA GLU A 42 8.64 0.67 -6.57
C GLU A 42 8.65 -0.54 -5.63
N VAL A 43 7.69 -0.63 -4.71
CA VAL A 43 7.67 -1.65 -3.65
C VAL A 43 6.28 -2.12 -3.30
N VAL A 44 6.19 -3.37 -2.87
CA VAL A 44 5.05 -3.91 -2.13
C VAL A 44 5.49 -4.25 -0.72
N CYS A 45 4.84 -3.68 0.28
CA CYS A 45 5.12 -3.93 1.69
C CYS A 45 3.95 -4.68 2.35
N GLU A 46 4.25 -5.74 3.11
CA GLU A 46 3.30 -6.40 4.00
C GLU A 46 3.52 -5.91 5.44
N TYR A 47 2.45 -5.50 6.11
CA TYR A 47 2.43 -5.12 7.52
C TYR A 47 1.51 -6.06 8.30
N ASP A 48 1.88 -6.40 9.53
CA ASP A 48 1.09 -7.32 10.35
C ASP A 48 -0.22 -6.70 10.85
N ASN A 49 -0.32 -5.36 10.90
CA ASN A 49 -1.50 -4.58 11.27
C ASN A 49 -1.28 -3.08 10.94
N GLU A 50 -2.31 -2.26 11.20
CA GLU A 50 -2.29 -0.81 10.95
C GLU A 50 -1.24 -0.07 11.81
N GLU A 51 -1.00 -0.49 13.06
CA GLU A 51 0.01 0.13 13.94
C GLU A 51 1.43 -0.04 13.37
N CYS A 52 1.74 -1.21 12.81
CA CYS A 52 3.00 -1.44 12.09
C CYS A 52 3.12 -0.55 10.86
N PHE A 53 2.02 -0.31 10.15
CA PHE A 53 1.98 0.60 9.00
C PHE A 53 2.25 2.05 9.41
N GLU A 54 1.56 2.58 10.42
CA GLU A 54 1.76 3.93 10.95
C GLU A 54 3.20 4.17 11.42
N LYS A 55 3.85 3.12 11.94
CA LYS A 55 5.26 3.16 12.39
C LYS A 55 6.27 2.88 11.28
N ALA A 56 5.84 2.68 10.03
CA ALA A 56 6.66 2.30 8.90
C ALA A 56 7.56 1.07 9.17
N LYS A 57 6.99 0.03 9.81
CA LYS A 57 7.68 -1.24 10.14
C LYS A 57 7.09 -2.41 9.35
N PRO A 58 7.47 -2.57 8.06
CA PRO A 58 6.98 -3.69 7.26
C PRO A 58 7.55 -5.02 7.77
N ALA A 59 6.73 -6.06 7.75
CA ALA A 59 7.15 -7.44 7.99
C ALA A 59 7.87 -8.03 6.77
N LYS A 60 7.47 -7.61 5.57
CA LYS A 60 8.11 -7.96 4.30
C LYS A 60 8.09 -6.79 3.33
N THR A 61 9.11 -6.73 2.48
CA THR A 61 9.22 -5.77 1.38
C THR A 61 9.63 -6.51 0.12
N VAL A 62 8.90 -6.28 -0.97
CA VAL A 62 9.20 -6.79 -2.30
C VAL A 62 9.50 -5.59 -3.18
N LEU A 63 10.70 -5.54 -3.76
CA LEU A 63 11.08 -4.53 -4.74
C LEU A 63 10.51 -4.92 -6.12
N LEU A 64 9.96 -3.94 -6.82
CA LEU A 64 9.50 -4.05 -8.20
C LEU A 64 10.63 -3.54 -9.10
N HIS A 65 10.96 -4.32 -10.14
CA HIS A 65 12.04 -4.03 -11.10
C HIS A 65 11.48 -3.62 -12.46
#